data_AF-K1TVL8-F1
#
_entry.id   AF-K1TVL8-F1
#
_cell.length_a   1.000
_cell.length_b   1.000
_cell.length_c   1.000
_cell.angle_alpha   90.00
_cell.angle_beta   90.00
_cell.angle_gamma   90.00
#
_symmetry.space_group_name_H-M   'P 1'
#
loop_
_entity.id
_entity.type
_entity.pdbx_description
1 polymer ?
#
loop_
_entity_poly.entity_id
_entity_poly.type
_entity_poly.pdbx_seq_one_letter_code
_entity_poly.pdbx_strand_id
1 'polypeptide(L)'
;VVCAAMDARCNQVYVALFRVNGGKVERLTEEECLKTDEAARMLSEYDDDIMLVGDGAFIMKKATDNEGLENVKIAPDPLRYQTGYGVCLAAVNAPQLTPEQLMPMYLKLPQAQRELMAKNAEAYKERKE
;
A
#
# COMPACT_ATOMS: atom_id res chain seq x y z
N VAL A 1 -12.66 7.69 5.66
CA VAL A 1 -11.92 6.88 4.66
C VAL A 1 -10.94 5.95 5.37
N VAL A 2 -10.66 4.78 4.81
CA VAL A 2 -9.60 3.87 5.28
C VAL A 2 -8.50 3.84 4.23
N CYS A 3 -7.27 4.11 4.64
CA CYS A 3 -6.08 4.01 3.81
C CYS A 3 -5.32 2.75 4.21
N ALA A 4 -5.35 1.74 3.34
CA ALA A 4 -4.58 0.53 3.51
C ALA A 4 -3.15 0.79 3.03
N ALA A 5 -2.19 0.67 3.93
CA ALA A 5 -0.80 0.99 3.70
C ALA A 5 0.08 -0.19 4.12
N MET A 6 0.78 -0.80 3.15
CA MET A 6 1.73 -1.88 3.39
C MET A 6 3.16 -1.44 3.07
N ASP A 7 4.12 -1.67 3.99
CA ASP A 7 5.51 -1.23 3.80
C ASP A 7 6.14 -1.93 2.58
N ALA A 8 6.51 -1.15 1.55
CA ALA A 8 7.13 -1.64 0.33
C ALA A 8 8.66 -1.48 0.34
N ARG A 9 9.25 -1.13 1.50
CA ARG A 9 10.66 -0.79 1.72
C ARG A 9 11.09 0.46 0.96
N CYS A 10 12.32 0.92 1.23
CA CYS A 10 12.93 2.07 0.55
C CYS A 10 12.07 3.35 0.54
N ASN A 11 11.38 3.66 1.65
CA ASN A 11 10.43 4.76 1.77
C ASN A 11 9.28 4.70 0.75
N GLN A 12 8.81 3.50 0.44
CA GLN A 12 7.68 3.26 -0.43
C GLN A 12 6.60 2.47 0.31
N VAL A 13 5.37 2.63 -0.16
CA VAL A 13 4.19 2.00 0.43
C VAL A 13 3.32 1.45 -0.69
N TYR A 14 2.81 0.23 -0.52
CA TYR A 14 1.65 -0.21 -1.29
C TYR A 14 0.40 0.40 -0.66
N VAL A 15 -0.34 1.17 -1.44
CA VAL A 15 -1.44 1.98 -0.92
C VAL A 15 -2.69 1.82 -1.78
N ALA A 16 -3.84 1.76 -1.11
CA ALA A 16 -5.16 1.86 -1.71
C ALA A 16 -6.15 2.46 -0.71
N LEU A 17 -7.14 3.18 -1.22
CA LEU A 17 -8.17 3.84 -0.41
C LEU A 17 -9.50 3.11 -0.50
N PHE A 18 -10.18 3.06 0.64
CA PHE A 18 -11.48 2.42 0.77
C PHE A 18 -12.43 3.31 1.56
N ARG A 19 -13.70 3.31 1.17
CA ARG A 19 -14.79 3.86 1.96
C ARG A 19 -15.46 2.73 2.72
N VAL A 20 -15.52 2.86 4.04
CA VAL A 20 -16.19 1.90 4.92
C VAL A 20 -17.44 2.56 5.48
N ASN A 21 -18.61 2.02 5.17
CA ASN A 21 -19.89 2.53 5.66
C ASN A 21 -20.89 1.38 5.83
N GLY A 22 -21.57 1.32 6.98
CA GLY A 22 -22.61 0.33 7.24
C GLY A 22 -22.15 -1.13 7.05
N GLY A 23 -20.90 -1.44 7.39
CA GLY A 23 -20.31 -2.77 7.20
C GLY A 23 -19.92 -3.13 5.76
N LYS A 24 -20.09 -2.20 4.80
CA LYS A 24 -19.62 -2.36 3.42
C LYS A 24 -18.28 -1.68 3.23
N VAL A 25 -17.41 -2.32 2.45
CA VAL A 25 -16.11 -1.79 2.03
C VAL A 25 -16.17 -1.54 0.53
N GLU A 26 -16.06 -0.28 0.14
CA GLU A 26 -16.03 0.17 -1.26
C GLU A 26 -14.62 0.65 -1.59
N ARG A 27 -14.07 0.21 -2.73
CA ARG A 27 -12.77 0.65 -3.21
C ARG A 27 -12.90 2.04 -3.84
N LEU A 28 -12.01 2.96 -3.46
CA LEU A 28 -11.95 4.32 -4.02
C LEU A 28 -10.81 4.47 -5.02
N THR A 29 -9.70 3.76 -4.82
CA THR A 29 -8.54 3.78 -5.72
C THR A 29 -8.06 2.37 -6.03
N GLU A 30 -7.40 2.22 -7.18
CA GLU A 30 -6.58 1.03 -7.45
C GLU A 30 -5.38 0.98 -6.50
N GLU A 31 -4.77 -0.20 -6.39
CA GLU A 31 -3.54 -0.36 -5.64
C GLU A 31 -2.34 0.22 -6.40
N GLU A 32 -1.58 1.07 -5.72
CA GLU A 32 -0.37 1.68 -6.25
C GLU A 32 0.80 1.45 -5.29
N CYS A 33 2.02 1.62 -5.79
CA CYS A 33 3.20 1.56 -4.97
C CYS A 33 4.00 2.87 -5.05
N LEU A 34 3.64 3.79 -4.19
CA LEU A 34 4.12 5.17 -4.18
C LEU A 34 5.27 5.37 -3.20
N LYS A 35 6.02 6.46 -3.36
CA LYS A 35 6.83 6.95 -2.24
C LYS A 35 5.91 7.47 -1.14
N THR A 36 6.39 7.45 0.11
CA THR A 36 5.57 7.81 1.27
C THR A 36 5.12 9.28 1.26
N ASP A 37 5.92 10.19 0.70
CA ASP A 37 5.58 11.60 0.51
C ASP A 37 4.53 11.79 -0.60
N GLU A 38 4.67 11.08 -1.72
CA GLU A 38 3.66 11.06 -2.79
C GLU A 38 2.31 10.51 -2.27
N ALA A 39 2.35 9.42 -1.50
CA ALA A 39 1.16 8.87 -0.87
C ALA A 39 0.53 9.83 0.15
N ALA A 40 1.32 10.57 0.93
CA ALA A 40 0.79 11.57 1.86
C ALA A 40 0.10 12.73 1.12
N ARG A 41 0.65 13.20 0.00
CA ARG A 41 0.01 14.22 -0.85
C ARG A 41 -1.30 13.73 -1.45
N MET A 42 -1.34 12.48 -1.91
CA MET A 42 -2.60 11.88 -2.36
C MET A 42 -3.67 11.93 -1.26
N LEU A 43 -3.29 11.71 0.00
CA LEU A 43 -4.23 11.82 1.13
C LEU A 43 -4.68 13.26 1.43
N SER A 44 -3.89 14.28 1.09
CA SER A 44 -4.26 15.68 1.30
C SER A 44 -5.44 16.16 0.44
N GLU A 45 -5.77 15.41 -0.62
CA GLU A 45 -6.93 15.69 -1.48
C GLU A 45 -8.27 15.26 -0.84
N TYR A 46 -8.22 14.64 0.34
CA TYR A 46 -9.39 14.13 1.04
C TYR A 46 -9.65 14.91 2.34
N ASP A 47 -10.80 15.56 2.41
CA ASP A 47 -11.27 16.25 3.63
C ASP A 47 -11.85 15.28 4.69
N ASP A 48 -12.13 14.03 4.32
CA ASP A 48 -12.65 12.99 5.22
C ASP A 48 -11.66 12.66 6.35
N ASP A 49 -12.14 12.20 7.52
CA ASP A 49 -11.28 11.53 8.50
C ASP A 49 -10.68 10.25 7.89
N ILE A 50 -9.35 10.10 7.94
CA ILE A 50 -8.62 8.98 7.34
C ILE A 50 -8.05 8.09 8.44
N MET A 51 -8.35 6.79 8.36
CA MET A 51 -7.76 5.78 9.23
C MET A 51 -6.70 4.97 8.47
N LEU A 52 -5.45 5.01 8.95
CA LEU A 52 -4.34 4.22 8.43
C LEU A 52 -4.38 2.81 9.01
N VAL A 53 -4.36 1.80 8.12
CA VAL A 53 -4.27 0.37 8.45
C VAL A 53 -3.11 -0.27 7.70
N GLY A 54 -2.64 -1.42 8.19
CA GLY A 54 -1.48 -2.16 7.68
C GLY A 54 -0.19 -1.88 8.43
N ASP A 55 0.86 -2.62 8.09
CA ASP A 55 2.20 -2.48 8.67
C ASP A 55 2.90 -1.18 8.24
N GLY A 56 2.48 -0.58 7.12
CA GLY A 56 2.92 0.73 6.65
C GLY A 56 2.29 1.92 7.39
N ALA A 57 1.34 1.70 8.31
CA ALA A 57 0.57 2.78 8.93
C ALA A 57 1.43 3.80 9.69
N PHE A 58 2.47 3.37 10.40
CA PHE A 58 3.35 4.30 11.14
C PHE A 58 4.21 5.16 10.22
N ILE A 59 4.74 4.58 9.14
CA ILE A 59 5.55 5.32 8.15
C ILE A 59 4.65 6.34 7.43
N MET A 60 3.43 5.93 7.07
CA MET A 60 2.44 6.84 6.50
C MET A 60 2.05 7.95 7.46
N LYS A 61 1.83 7.65 8.74
CA LYS A 61 1.50 8.68 9.75
C LYS A 61 2.61 9.73 9.85
N LYS A 62 3.87 9.30 9.86
CA LYS A 62 5.00 10.23 9.87
C LYS A 62 5.01 11.12 8.61
N ALA A 63 4.74 10.54 7.44
CA ALA A 63 4.68 11.30 6.19
C ALA A 63 3.52 12.31 6.18
N THR A 64 2.33 11.91 6.65
CA THR A 64 1.16 12.79 6.73
C THR A 64 1.34 13.91 7.77
N ASP A 65 2.05 13.64 8.86
CA ASP A 65 2.37 14.64 9.88
C ASP A 65 3.33 15.70 9.35
N ASN A 66 4.30 15.30 8.52
CA ASN A 66 5.20 16.25 7.85
C ASN A 66 4.46 17.15 6.85
N GLU A 67 3.36 16.67 6.26
CA GLU A 67 2.47 17.43 5.37
C GLU A 67 1.39 18.23 6.16
N GLY A 68 1.34 18.10 7.50
CA GLY A 68 0.40 18.83 8.36
C GLY A 68 -1.03 18.30 8.36
N LEU A 69 -1.25 17.03 8.01
CA LEU A 69 -2.58 16.43 7.93
C LEU A 69 -3.09 15.96 9.29
N GLU A 70 -4.00 16.73 9.90
CA GLU A 70 -4.56 16.44 11.22
C GLU A 70 -5.71 15.41 11.21
N ASN A 71 -6.38 15.23 10.08
CA ASN A 71 -7.49 14.27 9.87
C ASN A 71 -7.02 12.82 9.69
N VAL A 72 -5.71 12.56 9.74
CA VAL A 72 -5.13 11.21 9.55
C VAL A 72 -4.78 10.59 10.89
N LYS A 73 -5.32 9.41 11.17
CA LYS A 73 -5.10 8.66 12.43
C LYS A 73 -4.72 7.22 12.17
N ILE A 74 -3.86 6.67 13.01
CA ILE A 74 -3.52 5.24 12.97
C ILE A 74 -4.66 4.45 13.62
N ALA A 75 -5.07 3.35 12.99
CA ALA A 75 -6.02 2.42 13.59
C ALA A 75 -5.51 1.86 14.93
N PRO A 76 -6.42 1.58 15.89
CA PRO A 76 -6.09 0.83 17.09
C PRO A 76 -5.42 -0.51 16.75
N ASP A 77 -4.52 -0.97 17.60
CA ASP A 77 -3.70 -2.16 17.34
C ASP A 77 -4.51 -3.41 16.91
N PRO A 78 -5.65 -3.76 17.56
CA PRO A 78 -6.44 -4.92 17.17
C PRO A 78 -7.07 -4.84 15.77
N LEU A 79 -7.18 -3.63 15.21
CA LEU A 79 -7.82 -3.36 13.92
C LEU A 79 -6.81 -2.92 12.84
N ARG A 80 -5.53 -2.79 13.20
CA ARG A 80 -4.51 -2.26 12.29
C ARG A 80 -4.08 -3.27 11.25
N TYR A 81 -3.88 -4.53 11.65
CA TYR A 81 -3.25 -5.54 10.79
C TYR A 81 -4.27 -6.41 10.08
N GLN A 82 -3.86 -6.99 8.95
CA GLN A 82 -4.66 -7.96 8.22
C GLN A 82 -4.86 -9.22 9.09
N THR A 83 -6.08 -9.78 9.04
CA THR A 83 -6.42 -11.00 9.76
C THR A 83 -7.01 -12.03 8.81
N GLY A 84 -6.90 -13.32 9.13
CA GLY A 84 -7.55 -14.37 8.36
C GLY A 84 -9.06 -14.18 8.25
N TYR A 85 -9.70 -13.66 9.30
CA TYR A 85 -11.11 -13.29 9.30
C TYR A 85 -11.44 -12.23 8.23
N GLY A 86 -10.65 -11.15 8.16
CA GLY A 86 -10.82 -10.10 7.16
C GLY A 86 -10.65 -10.61 5.73
N VAL A 87 -9.67 -11.50 5.51
CA VAL A 87 -9.46 -12.16 4.21
C VAL A 87 -10.69 -13.00 3.84
N CYS A 88 -11.22 -13.81 4.77
CA CYS A 88 -12.44 -14.59 4.52
C CYS A 88 -13.64 -13.71 4.18
N LEU A 89 -13.84 -12.59 4.90
CA LEU A 89 -14.92 -11.64 4.60
C LEU A 89 -14.77 -11.00 3.22
N ALA A 90 -13.56 -10.60 2.83
CA ALA A 90 -13.29 -10.04 1.51
C ALA A 90 -13.56 -11.07 0.39
N ALA A 91 -13.28 -12.35 0.66
CA ALA A 91 -13.49 -13.43 -0.29
C ALA A 91 -14.96 -13.79 -0.54
N VAL A 92 -15.90 -13.39 0.34
CA VAL A 92 -17.35 -13.72 0.20
C VAL A 92 -17.92 -13.30 -1.16
N ASN A 93 -17.48 -12.15 -1.67
CA ASN A 93 -17.93 -11.60 -2.95
C ASN A 93 -16.85 -11.67 -4.05
N ALA A 94 -15.73 -12.33 -3.78
CA ALA A 94 -14.66 -12.46 -4.76
C ALA A 94 -15.00 -13.53 -5.82
N PRO A 95 -14.56 -13.35 -7.08
CA PRO A 95 -14.66 -14.39 -8.09
C PRO A 95 -14.00 -15.69 -7.62
N GLN A 96 -14.65 -16.82 -7.87
CA GLN A 96 -14.05 -18.13 -7.65
C GLN A 96 -13.01 -18.38 -8.76
N LEU A 97 -11.83 -18.83 -8.35
CA LEU A 97 -10.71 -19.12 -9.24
C LEU A 97 -10.26 -20.56 -9.04
N THR A 98 -9.76 -21.20 -10.11
CA THR A 98 -9.03 -22.46 -9.96
C THR A 98 -7.64 -22.19 -9.37
N PRO A 99 -7.00 -23.18 -8.74
CA PRO A 99 -5.66 -22.99 -8.17
C PRO A 99 -4.63 -22.43 -9.16
N GLU A 100 -4.72 -22.80 -10.44
CA GLU A 100 -3.81 -22.37 -11.50
C GLU A 100 -4.00 -20.90 -11.90
N GLN A 101 -5.18 -20.33 -11.62
CA GLN A 101 -5.48 -18.92 -11.89
C GLN A 101 -5.01 -17.99 -10.77
N LEU A 102 -4.61 -18.53 -9.62
CA LEU A 102 -4.11 -17.75 -8.50
C LEU A 102 -2.71 -17.22 -8.80
N MET A 103 -2.66 -15.99 -9.32
CA MET A 103 -1.41 -15.33 -9.68
C MET A 103 -1.10 -14.17 -8.73
N PRO A 104 0.16 -13.99 -8.33
CA PRO A 104 0.58 -12.81 -7.58
C PRO A 104 0.41 -11.56 -8.45
N MET A 105 -0.10 -10.49 -7.84
CA MET A 105 -0.15 -9.18 -8.48
C MET A 105 1.17 -8.45 -8.25
N TYR A 106 1.93 -8.22 -9.34
CA TYR A 106 3.20 -7.50 -9.28
C TYR A 106 3.02 -6.03 -9.62
N LEU A 107 2.89 -5.18 -8.60
CA LEU A 107 2.88 -3.72 -8.74
C LEU A 107 4.27 -3.13 -9.00
N LYS A 108 5.33 -3.87 -8.64
CA LYS A 108 6.73 -3.55 -8.90
C LYS A 108 7.48 -4.79 -9.34
N LEU A 109 8.53 -4.60 -10.13
CA LEU A 109 9.51 -5.64 -10.42
C LEU A 109 10.06 -6.21 -9.09
N PRO A 110 10.14 -7.54 -8.94
CA PRO A 110 10.74 -8.18 -7.78
C PRO A 110 12.11 -7.59 -7.45
N GLN A 111 12.43 -7.46 -6.16
CA GLN A 111 13.67 -6.86 -5.71
C GLN A 111 14.91 -7.50 -6.36
N ALA A 112 14.95 -8.84 -6.46
CA ALA A 112 16.05 -9.56 -7.11
C ALA A 112 16.26 -9.16 -8.58
N GLN A 113 15.17 -8.93 -9.33
CA GLN A 113 15.27 -8.47 -10.72
C GLN A 113 15.78 -7.02 -10.78
N ARG A 114 15.31 -6.14 -9.90
CA ARG A 114 15.79 -4.75 -9.83
C ARG A 114 17.27 -4.68 -9.48
N GLU A 115 17.72 -5.47 -8.50
CA GLU A 115 19.13 -5.54 -8.10
C GLU A 115 20.01 -6.11 -9.21
N LEU A 116 19.55 -7.14 -9.93
CA LEU A 116 20.26 -7.67 -11.10
C LEU A 116 20.39 -6.61 -12.21
N MET A 117 19.31 -5.89 -12.51
CA MET A 117 19.34 -4.80 -13.49
C MET A 117 20.30 -3.68 -13.08
N ALA A 118 20.31 -3.30 -11.79
CA ALA A 118 21.22 -2.28 -11.26
C ALA A 118 22.69 -2.71 -11.40
N LYS A 119 23.03 -3.94 -10.99
CA LYS A 119 24.39 -4.50 -11.15
C LYS A 119 24.83 -4.55 -12.61
N ASN A 120 23.93 -4.97 -13.51
CA ASN A 120 24.24 -5.03 -14.94
C ASN A 120 24.46 -3.63 -15.54
N ALA A 121 23.71 -2.63 -15.07
CA ALA A 121 23.88 -1.25 -15.51
C ALA A 121 25.19 -0.63 -14.99
N GLU A 122 25.59 -0.93 -13.75
CA GLU A 122 26.88 -0.52 -13.18
C GLU A 122 28.05 -1.14 -13.95
N ALA A 123 28.03 -2.46 -14.18
CA ALA A 123 29.06 -3.16 -14.95
C ALA A 123 29.17 -2.67 -16.41
N TYR A 124 28.08 -2.16 -16.99
CA TYR A 124 28.10 -1.57 -18.33
C TYR A 124 28.74 -0.18 -18.36
N LYS A 125 28.61 0.61 -17.29
CA LYS A 125 29.27 1.92 -17.15
C LYS A 125 30.78 1.75 -16.98
N GLU A 126 31.20 0.84 -16.11
CA GLU A 126 32.63 0.55 -15.85
C GLU A 126 33.38 0.05 -17.09
N ARG A 127 32.69 -0.60 -18.03
CA ARG A 127 33.30 -1.08 -19.30
C ARG A 127 33.44 -0.02 -20.38
N LYS A 128 32.80 1.15 -20.21
CA LYS A 128 32.83 2.26 -21.17
C LYS A 128 33.80 3.38 -20.77
N GLU A 129 34.27 3.37 -19.53
CA GLU A 129 35.38 4.20 -19.03
C GLU A 129 36.73 3.50 -19.24
#